data_AF-A0A317G271-F1
#
_entry.id   AF-A0A317G271-F1
#
_cell.length_a   1.000
_cell.length_b   1.000
_cell.length_c   1.000
_cell.angle_alpha   90.00
_cell.angle_beta   90.00
_cell.angle_gamma   90.00
#
_symmetry.space_group_name_H-M   'P 1'
#
loop_
_entity.id
_entity.type
_entity.pdbx_description
1 polymer ?
#
loop_
_entity_poly.entity_id
_entity_poly.type
_entity_poly.pdbx_seq_one_letter_code
_entity_poly.pdbx_strand_id
1 'polypeptide(L)'
;MHLVAFLFVTVCTVLVCLNVFSIKVKTGRKEAEIDNETRTIYKVFLIVCVVIVFVGMMLPIAKDSKYIYNKEYKVDHGIVYREAMRKGSLGLFKSIIVTVDGQEYVYRVLYNDDNIKKGDSVRITYLPNTTWSVVEKEESIPKVD
;
A
#
# COMPACT_ATOMS: atom_id res chain seq x y z
N MET A 1 -8.57 3.42 -1.37
CA MET A 1 -8.73 3.09 -2.81
C MET A 1 -7.85 1.94 -3.29
N HIS A 2 -6.56 1.85 -2.91
CA HIS A 2 -5.68 0.76 -3.36
C HIS A 2 -6.13 -0.66 -2.94
N LEU A 3 -6.75 -0.82 -1.77
CA LEU A 3 -7.24 -2.12 -1.30
C LEU A 3 -8.40 -2.65 -2.17
N VAL A 4 -9.31 -1.76 -2.60
CA VAL A 4 -10.47 -2.13 -3.42
C VAL A 4 -10.03 -2.51 -4.84
N ALA A 5 -9.10 -1.76 -5.43
CA ALA A 5 -8.53 -2.08 -6.74
C ALA A 5 -7.74 -3.40 -6.71
N PHE A 6 -6.96 -3.62 -5.64
CA PHE A 6 -6.26 -4.89 -5.43
C PHE A 6 -7.25 -6.05 -5.32
N LEU A 7 -8.24 -5.93 -4.43
CA LEU A 7 -9.24 -6.96 -4.17
C LEU A 7 -10.08 -7.27 -5.41
N PHE A 8 -10.43 -6.25 -6.21
CA PHE A 8 -11.08 -6.42 -7.50
C PHE A 8 -10.22 -7.24 -8.47
N VAL A 9 -8.93 -6.92 -8.58
CA VAL A 9 -8.01 -7.68 -9.46
C VAL A 9 -7.79 -9.10 -8.94
N THR A 10 -7.70 -9.31 -7.63
CA THR A 10 -7.61 -10.66 -7.06
C THR A 10 -8.86 -11.47 -7.37
N VAL A 11 -10.05 -10.88 -7.22
CA VAL A 11 -11.33 -11.52 -7.55
C VAL A 11 -11.41 -11.83 -9.05
N CYS A 12 -11.05 -10.88 -9.93
CA CYS A 12 -10.98 -11.12 -11.37
C CYS A 12 -10.02 -12.26 -11.71
N THR A 13 -8.85 -12.30 -11.08
CA THR A 13 -7.84 -13.35 -11.30
C THR A 13 -8.36 -14.72 -10.83
N VAL A 14 -9.01 -14.79 -9.66
CA VAL A 14 -9.62 -16.02 -9.14
C VAL A 14 -10.76 -16.50 -10.04
N LEU A 15 -11.63 -15.60 -10.51
CA LEU A 15 -12.69 -15.93 -11.45
C LEU A 15 -12.15 -16.46 -12.79
N VAL A 16 -11.05 -15.89 -13.28
CA VAL A 16 -10.35 -16.39 -14.48
C VAL A 16 -9.77 -17.79 -14.21
N CYS A 17 -9.10 -18.00 -13.08
CA CYS A 17 -8.56 -19.32 -12.70
C CYS A 17 -9.65 -20.39 -12.55
N LEU A 18 -10.78 -20.05 -11.92
CA LEU A 18 -11.91 -20.95 -11.73
C LEU A 18 -12.57 -21.30 -13.08
N ASN A 19 -12.75 -20.32 -13.97
CA ASN A 19 -13.30 -20.59 -15.30
C ASN A 19 -12.35 -21.47 -16.14
N VAL A 20 -11.04 -21.22 -16.11
CA VAL A 20 -10.04 -22.07 -16.79
C VAL A 20 -10.06 -23.50 -16.22
N PHE A 21 -10.20 -23.65 -14.91
CA PHE A 21 -10.30 -24.97 -14.26
C PHE A 21 -11.60 -25.70 -14.63
N SER A 22 -12.74 -25.00 -14.61
CA SER A 22 -14.04 -25.56 -15.02
C SER A 22 -14.09 -25.93 -16.50
N ILE A 23 -13.45 -25.15 -17.38
CA ILE A 23 -13.26 -25.50 -18.79
C ILE A 23 -12.44 -26.79 -18.87
N LYS A 24 -11.28 -26.86 -18.21
CA LYS A 24 -10.41 -28.06 -18.25
C LYS A 24 -11.09 -29.34 -17.76
N VAL A 25 -12.01 -29.25 -16.79
CA VAL A 25 -12.81 -30.38 -16.30
C VAL A 25 -13.92 -30.79 -17.29
N LYS A 26 -14.49 -29.84 -18.05
CA LYS A 26 -15.51 -30.14 -19.08
C LYS A 26 -14.90 -30.62 -20.41
N THR A 27 -13.70 -30.20 -20.76
CA THR A 27 -13.05 -30.45 -22.06
C THR A 27 -12.26 -31.76 -22.11
N GLY A 28 -12.79 -32.83 -21.50
CA GLY A 28 -12.27 -34.18 -21.71
C GLY A 28 -12.62 -34.77 -23.07
N ARG A 29 -13.33 -34.05 -23.97
CA ARG A 29 -13.89 -34.71 -25.16
C ARG A 29 -14.02 -33.99 -26.50
N LYS A 30 -13.96 -32.65 -26.68
CA LYS A 30 -14.06 -32.06 -28.04
C LYS A 30 -13.34 -30.70 -28.21
N GLU A 31 -12.67 -30.58 -29.35
CA GLU A 31 -12.30 -29.37 -30.12
C GLU A 31 -11.11 -28.51 -29.65
N ALA A 32 -9.99 -28.67 -30.36
CA ALA A 32 -8.71 -28.00 -30.14
C ALA A 32 -8.61 -26.57 -30.72
N GLU A 33 -9.64 -26.07 -31.40
CA GLU A 33 -9.58 -24.79 -32.14
C GLU A 33 -10.28 -23.64 -31.40
N ILE A 34 -11.46 -23.88 -30.80
CA ILE A 34 -12.20 -22.90 -29.97
C ILE A 34 -11.47 -22.62 -28.63
N ASP A 35 -10.64 -23.57 -28.17
CA ASP A 35 -9.82 -23.42 -26.97
C ASP A 35 -8.73 -22.36 -27.13
N ASN A 36 -8.22 -22.13 -28.36
CA ASN A 36 -7.07 -21.25 -28.56
C ASN A 36 -7.46 -19.76 -28.56
N GLU A 37 -8.59 -19.38 -29.17
CA GLU A 37 -9.09 -18.00 -29.16
C GLU A 37 -9.49 -17.58 -27.74
N THR A 38 -10.28 -18.42 -27.06
CA THR A 38 -10.72 -18.18 -25.69
C THR A 38 -9.52 -18.06 -24.73
N ARG A 39 -8.52 -18.94 -24.87
CA ARG A 39 -7.27 -18.87 -24.10
C ARG A 39 -6.45 -17.61 -24.39
N THR A 40 -6.49 -17.10 -25.61
CA THR A 40 -5.79 -15.87 -26.00
C THR A 40 -6.44 -14.65 -25.36
N ILE A 41 -7.77 -14.55 -25.41
CA ILE A 41 -8.53 -13.47 -24.78
C ILE A 41 -8.23 -13.40 -23.27
N TYR A 42 -8.22 -14.54 -22.57
CA TYR A 42 -7.89 -14.58 -21.14
C TYR A 42 -6.46 -14.15 -20.82
N LYS A 43 -5.47 -14.55 -21.64
CA LYS A 43 -4.07 -14.10 -21.47
C LYS A 43 -3.96 -12.60 -21.63
N VAL A 44 -4.60 -12.03 -22.67
CA VAL A 44 -4.60 -10.58 -22.92
C VAL A 44 -5.28 -9.85 -21.76
N PHE A 45 -6.44 -10.33 -21.30
CA PHE A 45 -7.14 -9.75 -20.15
C PHE A 45 -6.28 -9.76 -18.88
N LEU A 46 -5.61 -10.88 -18.58
CA LEU A 46 -4.73 -10.99 -17.43
C LEU A 46 -3.54 -10.01 -17.52
N ILE A 47 -2.93 -9.87 -18.69
CA ILE A 47 -1.86 -8.88 -18.92
C ILE A 47 -2.38 -7.46 -18.65
N VAL A 48 -3.57 -7.12 -19.16
CA VAL A 48 -4.19 -5.80 -18.93
C VAL A 48 -4.44 -5.56 -17.45
N CYS A 49 -4.97 -6.55 -16.71
CA CYS A 49 -5.14 -6.42 -15.26
C CYS A 49 -3.82 -6.20 -14.52
N VAL A 50 -2.76 -6.92 -14.89
CA VAL A 50 -1.43 -6.74 -14.31
C VAL A 50 -0.90 -5.33 -14.57
N VAL A 51 -1.04 -4.82 -15.80
CA VAL A 51 -0.65 -3.45 -16.15
C VAL A 51 -1.42 -2.42 -15.33
N ILE A 52 -2.74 -2.58 -15.18
CA ILE A 52 -3.56 -1.66 -14.39
C ILE A 52 -3.12 -1.63 -12.92
N VAL A 53 -2.86 -2.80 -12.31
CA VAL A 53 -2.34 -2.85 -10.93
C VAL A 53 -0.98 -2.17 -10.83
N PHE A 54 -0.08 -2.49 -11.76
CA PHE A 54 1.26 -1.93 -11.78
C PHE A 54 1.22 -0.39 -11.88
N VAL A 55 0.45 0.14 -12.83
CA VAL A 55 0.27 1.60 -12.99
C VAL A 55 -0.37 2.19 -11.73
N GLY A 56 -1.40 1.56 -11.17
CA GLY A 56 -2.07 2.03 -9.95
C GLY A 56 -1.14 2.08 -8.72
N MET A 57 -0.15 1.19 -8.65
CA MET A 57 0.89 1.21 -7.61
C MET A 57 2.00 2.23 -7.90
N MET A 58 2.36 2.42 -9.17
CA MET A 58 3.43 3.34 -9.56
C MET A 58 3.00 4.81 -9.55
N LEU A 59 1.74 5.13 -9.85
CA LEU A 59 1.23 6.51 -9.87
C LEU A 59 1.47 7.30 -8.58
N PRO A 60 1.14 6.81 -7.37
CA PRO A 60 1.42 7.56 -6.14
C PRO A 60 2.93 7.75 -5.90
N ILE A 61 3.76 6.76 -6.27
CA ILE A 61 5.22 6.83 -6.14
C ILE A 61 5.79 7.88 -7.12
N ALA A 62 5.30 7.90 -8.35
CA ALA A 62 5.69 8.88 -9.37
C ALA A 62 5.25 10.31 -9.00
N LYS A 63 4.11 10.49 -8.35
CA LYS A 63 3.73 11.80 -7.81
C LYS A 63 4.67 12.23 -6.69
N ASP A 64 5.05 11.30 -5.83
CA ASP A 64 6.00 11.55 -4.74
C ASP A 64 7.43 11.83 -5.21
N SER A 65 7.82 11.38 -6.41
CA SER A 65 9.16 11.67 -6.94
C SER A 65 9.42 13.17 -7.10
N LYS A 66 8.39 13.95 -7.43
CA LYS A 66 8.49 15.42 -7.51
C LYS A 66 8.80 16.02 -6.13
N TYR A 67 8.14 15.55 -5.08
CA TYR A 67 8.35 16.01 -3.71
C TYR A 67 9.74 15.65 -3.19
N ILE A 68 10.24 14.46 -3.55
CA ILE A 68 11.62 14.04 -3.22
C ILE A 68 12.64 14.93 -3.93
N TYR A 69 12.46 15.18 -5.23
CA TYR A 69 13.40 15.99 -6.01
C TYR A 69 13.44 17.45 -5.53
N ASN A 70 12.27 18.03 -5.23
CA ASN A 70 12.14 19.40 -4.75
C ASN A 70 12.39 19.55 -3.23
N LYS A 71 12.56 18.44 -2.49
CA LYS A 71 12.65 18.41 -1.01
C LYS A 71 11.44 19.05 -0.29
N GLU A 72 10.27 19.00 -0.91
CA GLU A 72 9.01 19.57 -0.41
C GLU A 72 8.23 18.55 0.43
N TYR A 73 8.79 18.11 1.55
CA TYR A 73 8.11 17.15 2.42
C TYR A 73 7.03 17.86 3.26
N LYS A 74 5.96 17.13 3.58
CA LYS A 74 4.97 17.62 4.55
C LYS A 74 5.41 17.23 5.96
N VAL A 75 5.09 18.09 6.93
CA VAL A 75 5.40 17.87 8.33
C VAL A 75 4.12 17.96 9.13
N ASP A 76 3.81 16.92 9.90
CA ASP A 76 2.75 16.93 10.89
C ASP A 76 3.36 16.76 12.28
N HIS A 77 2.76 17.42 13.28
CA HIS A 77 3.11 17.29 14.69
C HIS A 77 1.95 16.64 15.42
N GLY A 78 2.23 15.60 16.21
CA GLY A 78 1.15 14.87 16.86
C GLY A 78 1.61 13.99 18.01
N ILE A 79 0.65 13.31 18.62
CA ILE A 79 0.88 12.41 19.75
C ILE A 79 0.72 10.98 19.28
N VAL A 80 1.69 10.12 19.60
CA VAL A 80 1.66 8.71 19.22
C VAL A 80 0.49 8.01 19.91
N TYR A 81 -0.49 7.59 19.12
CA TYR A 81 -1.62 6.80 19.61
C TYR A 81 -1.27 5.32 19.70
N ARG A 82 -0.56 4.81 18.69
CA ARG A 82 -0.06 3.44 18.64
C ARG A 82 1.34 3.42 18.06
N GLU A 83 2.23 2.72 18.76
CA GLU A 83 3.64 2.54 18.41
C GLU A 83 3.86 1.94 17.03
N ALA A 84 5.07 2.14 16.50
CA ALA A 84 5.46 1.62 15.19
C ALA A 84 5.46 0.07 15.20
N MET A 85 4.40 -0.51 14.65
CA MET A 85 4.24 -1.96 14.53
C MET A 85 4.54 -2.40 13.10
N ARG A 86 5.16 -3.57 12.93
CA ARG A 86 5.25 -4.22 11.62
C ARG A 86 3.84 -4.58 11.16
N LYS A 87 3.45 -4.09 9.97
CA LYS A 87 2.16 -4.38 9.32
C LYS A 87 2.38 -5.02 7.94
N GLY A 88 1.31 -5.66 7.44
CA GLY A 88 1.31 -6.45 6.21
C GLY A 88 1.45 -7.95 6.47
N SER A 89 1.00 -8.79 5.55
CA SER A 89 0.98 -10.26 5.67
C SER A 89 2.36 -10.90 5.89
N LEU A 90 3.44 -10.14 5.70
CA LEU A 90 4.83 -10.57 5.88
C LEU A 90 5.66 -9.59 6.74
N GLY A 91 5.03 -8.60 7.39
CA GLY A 91 5.74 -7.57 8.17
C GLY A 91 6.73 -6.73 7.36
N LEU A 92 6.50 -6.60 6.05
CA LEU A 92 7.39 -5.93 5.09
C LEU A 92 7.48 -4.41 5.29
N PHE A 93 6.58 -3.81 6.06
CA PHE A 93 6.61 -2.39 6.37
C PHE A 93 6.22 -2.14 7.83
N LYS A 94 6.74 -1.04 8.39
CA LYS A 94 6.33 -0.54 9.71
C LYS A 94 5.27 0.55 9.53
N SER A 95 4.34 0.65 10.46
CA SER A 95 3.36 1.74 10.49
C SER A 95 3.15 2.25 11.91
N ILE A 96 2.98 3.55 12.06
CA ILE A 96 2.64 4.21 13.32
C ILE A 96 1.27 4.88 13.18
N ILE A 97 0.51 4.96 14.28
CA ILE A 97 -0.74 5.73 14.34
C ILE A 97 -0.51 6.92 15.23
N VAL A 98 -0.73 8.12 14.71
CA VAL A 98 -0.52 9.38 15.42
C VAL A 98 -1.79 10.21 15.36
N THR A 99 -2.12 10.85 16.48
CA THR A 99 -3.22 11.79 16.58
C THR A 99 -2.71 13.20 16.28
N VAL A 100 -3.24 13.81 15.23
CA VAL A 100 -2.97 15.21 14.82
C VAL A 100 -4.31 15.94 14.85
N ASP A 101 -4.40 17.05 15.59
CA ASP A 101 -5.63 17.83 15.75
C ASP A 101 -6.88 17.01 16.12
N GLY A 102 -6.70 15.96 16.94
CA GLY A 102 -7.78 15.08 17.39
C GLY A 102 -8.21 14.01 16.38
N GLN A 103 -7.60 13.93 15.20
CA GLN A 103 -7.84 12.88 14.21
C GLN A 103 -6.68 11.88 14.16
N GLU A 104 -7.00 10.60 13.99
CA GLU A 104 -6.01 9.53 13.86
C GLU A 104 -5.54 9.36 12.41
N TYR A 105 -4.23 9.44 12.21
CA TYR A 105 -3.59 9.23 10.92
C TYR A 105 -2.63 8.04 10.98
N VAL A 106 -2.60 7.28 9.88
CA VAL A 106 -1.73 6.10 9.72
C VAL A 106 -0.60 6.46 8.77
N TYR A 107 0.63 6.49 9.29
CA TYR A 107 1.83 6.74 8.50
C TYR A 107 2.66 5.47 8.32
N ARG A 108 3.30 5.33 7.16
CA ARG A 108 4.21 4.23 6.86
C ARG A 108 5.61 4.64 7.24
N VAL A 109 6.21 3.96 8.20
CA VAL A 109 7.49 4.37 8.77
C VAL A 109 8.64 3.78 7.95
N LEU A 110 9.43 4.65 7.33
CA LEU A 110 10.73 4.32 6.74
C LEU A 110 11.80 4.27 7.82
N TYR A 111 11.81 5.29 8.67
CA TYR A 111 12.73 5.46 9.78
C TYR A 111 11.98 6.05 10.98
N ASN A 112 12.36 5.62 12.17
CA ASN A 112 11.88 6.20 13.41
C ASN A 112 13.00 6.21 14.44
N ASP A 113 13.01 7.21 15.31
CA ASP A 113 13.88 7.21 16.48
C ASP A 113 13.56 6.03 17.40
N ASP A 114 14.59 5.61 18.15
CA ASP A 114 14.47 4.52 19.11
C ASP A 114 13.54 4.90 20.27
N ASN A 115 12.85 3.90 20.83
CA ASN A 115 12.00 4.03 22.02
C ASN A 115 10.82 5.03 21.91
N ILE A 116 10.29 5.29 20.71
CA ILE A 116 9.02 5.99 20.56
C ILE A 116 7.88 5.13 21.12
N LYS A 117 7.20 5.64 22.15
CA LYS A 117 6.10 4.97 22.85
C LYS A 117 4.78 5.70 22.66
N LYS A 118 3.69 5.01 22.97
CA LYS A 118 2.36 5.65 23.04
C LYS A 118 2.39 6.84 24.01
N GLY A 119 1.87 7.98 23.57
CA GLY A 119 1.83 9.23 24.33
C GLY A 119 2.99 10.18 24.06
N ASP A 120 4.04 9.74 23.36
CA ASP A 120 5.14 10.62 22.96
C ASP A 120 4.68 11.64 21.92
N SER A 121 5.19 12.86 22.02
CA SER A 121 5.06 13.88 20.98
C SER A 121 6.11 13.63 19.91
N VAL A 122 5.68 13.62 18.65
CA VAL A 122 6.53 13.28 17.50
C VAL A 122 6.33 14.26 16.36
N ARG A 123 7.44 14.53 15.66
CA ARG A 123 7.47 15.21 14.38
C ARG A 123 7.47 14.17 13.26
N ILE A 124 6.52 14.25 12.36
CA ILE A 124 6.36 13.30 11.25
C ILE A 124 6.64 14.04 9.95
N THR A 125 7.74 13.72 9.31
CA THR A 125 8.04 14.21 7.96
C THR A 125 7.63 13.14 6.94
N TYR A 126 6.71 13.44 6.03
CA TYR A 126 6.12 12.43 5.14
C TYR A 126 5.90 12.88 3.69
N LEU A 127 5.79 11.88 2.82
CA LEU A 127 5.39 12.03 1.43
C LEU A 127 3.87 12.02 1.26
N PRO A 128 3.27 12.99 0.56
CA PRO A 128 1.83 13.22 0.57
C PRO A 128 0.99 12.13 -0.09
N ASN A 129 1.52 11.37 -1.06
CA ASN A 129 0.73 10.35 -1.77
C ASN A 129 0.94 8.94 -1.19
N THR A 130 2.18 8.58 -0.85
CA THR A 130 2.51 7.24 -0.32
C THR A 130 2.49 7.16 1.20
N THR A 131 2.50 8.30 1.90
CA THR A 131 2.59 8.44 3.37
C THR A 131 3.80 7.76 4.01
N TRP A 132 4.84 7.50 3.21
CA TRP A 132 6.15 7.12 3.72
C TRP A 132 6.72 8.26 4.53
N SER A 133 7.14 7.97 5.76
CA SER A 133 7.48 8.96 6.75
C SER A 133 8.75 8.61 7.53
N VAL A 134 9.39 9.68 7.98
CA VAL A 134 10.42 9.70 9.02
C VAL A 134 9.75 10.23 10.28
N VAL A 135 9.90 9.51 11.38
CA VAL A 135 9.26 9.86 12.67
C VAL A 135 10.33 10.16 13.69
N GLU A 136 10.37 11.39 14.16
CA GLU A 136 11.36 11.87 15.12
C GLU A 136 10.66 12.22 16.42
N LYS A 137 11.30 11.92 17.55
CA LYS A 137 10.76 12.30 18.87
C LYS A 137 10.95 13.80 19.08
N GLU A 138 9.91 14.49 19.52
CA GLU A 138 10.08 15.87 19.98
C GLU A 138 10.53 15.83 21.44
N GLU A 139 11.70 16.41 21.71
CA GLU A 139 12.13 16.62 23.09
C GLU A 139 11.15 17.59 23.76
N SER A 140 10.45 17.11 24.79
CA SER A 140 9.73 18.00 25.68
C SER A 140 10.76 18.95 26.31
N ILE A 141 10.65 20.24 26.02
CA ILE A 141 11.38 21.29 26.75
C ILE A 141 11.21 20.97 28.24
N PRO A 142 12.29 20.74 29.00
CA PRO A 142 12.16 20.48 30.43
C PRO A 142 11.42 21.67 31.03
N LYS A 143 10.33 21.39 31.75
CA LYS A 143 9.73 22.39 32.62
C LYS A 143 10.82 22.81 33.60
N VAL A 144 11.29 24.03 33.44
CA VAL A 144 12.11 24.71 34.45
C VAL A 144 11.13 25.00 35.58
N ASP A 145 11.12 24.12 36.59
CA ASP A 145 10.50 24.41 37.89
C ASP A 145 11.36 25.43 38.66
#